data_AF-A0A0Q5F7Y7-F1
#
_entry.id   AF-A0A0Q5F7Y7-F1
#
_cell.length_a   1.000
_cell.length_b   1.000
_cell.length_c   1.000
_cell.angle_alpha   90.00
_cell.angle_beta   90.00
_cell.angle_gamma   90.00
#
_symmetry.space_group_name_H-M   'P 1'
#
loop_
_entity.id
_entity.type
_entity.pdbx_description
1 polymer ?
#
loop_
_entity_poly.entity_id
_entity_poly.type
_entity_poly.pdbx_seq_one_letter_code
_entity_poly.pdbx_strand_id
1 'polypeptide(L)'
;MTPIWRFLTQPAGMTAQQLADSTGLPIKTVRADLIELEAQGKASRERGAVGTSHRWWRVEKRPLDGLDVLLIMALAAEIHPSADKLKEVLASVGMRAKHSGIKKIVAMCALSKQPHVIVRTAVQEYDAEMLEALRAA
;
A
#
# COMPACT_ATOMS: atom_id res chain seq x y z
N MET A 1 -18.86 -13.55 -14.15
CA MET A 1 -18.08 -12.41 -13.64
C MET A 1 -16.97 -12.10 -14.63
N THR A 2 -16.93 -10.87 -15.15
CA THR A 2 -15.89 -10.46 -16.12
C THR A 2 -14.59 -10.21 -15.36
N PRO A 3 -13.41 -10.57 -15.89
CA PRO A 3 -12.14 -10.41 -15.15
C PRO A 3 -11.67 -8.93 -15.11
N ILE A 4 -12.55 -7.99 -14.72
CA ILE A 4 -12.25 -6.55 -14.65
C ILE A 4 -11.12 -6.24 -13.67
N TRP A 5 -10.88 -7.11 -12.69
CA TRP A 5 -9.75 -7.00 -11.77
C TRP A 5 -8.41 -6.92 -12.51
N ARG A 6 -8.30 -7.55 -13.70
CA ARG A 6 -7.09 -7.51 -14.52
C ARG A 6 -6.74 -6.09 -14.95
N PHE A 7 -7.74 -5.22 -15.06
CA PHE A 7 -7.59 -3.84 -15.53
C PHE A 7 -7.25 -2.84 -14.41
N LEU A 8 -7.35 -3.24 -13.14
CA LEU A 8 -6.93 -2.43 -11.98
C LEU A 8 -5.40 -2.38 -11.87
N THR A 9 -4.75 -1.62 -12.75
CA THR A 9 -3.29 -1.58 -12.88
C THR A 9 -2.66 -0.28 -12.40
N GLN A 10 -3.43 0.81 -12.30
CA GLN A 10 -2.88 2.13 -11.98
C GLN A 10 -2.53 2.27 -10.49
N PRO A 11 -1.29 2.64 -10.14
CA PRO A 11 -0.89 2.86 -8.74
C PRO A 11 -1.70 3.97 -8.04
N ALA A 12 -2.12 5.00 -8.79
CA ALA A 12 -2.92 6.10 -8.27
C ALA A 12 -4.39 5.71 -7.95
N GLY A 13 -4.80 4.51 -8.34
CA GLY A 13 -6.17 4.02 -8.26
C GLY A 13 -6.98 4.42 -9.48
N MET A 14 -7.96 3.60 -9.82
CA MET A 14 -8.84 3.82 -10.97
C MET A 14 -10.27 4.11 -10.52
N THR A 15 -10.98 4.93 -11.27
CA THR A 15 -12.43 5.09 -11.10
C THR A 15 -13.20 4.01 -11.85
N ALA A 16 -14.45 3.78 -11.45
CA ALA A 16 -15.32 2.87 -12.19
C ALA A 16 -15.52 3.32 -13.65
N GLN A 17 -15.50 4.64 -13.91
CA GLN A 17 -15.62 5.18 -15.27
C GLN A 17 -14.39 4.82 -16.12
N GLN A 18 -13.18 5.06 -15.60
CA GLN A 18 -11.94 4.70 -16.30
C GLN A 18 -11.88 3.20 -16.62
N LEU A 19 -12.40 2.35 -15.73
CA LEU A 19 -12.49 0.91 -15.97
C LEU A 19 -13.54 0.55 -17.02
N ALA A 20 -14.69 1.20 -17.02
CA ALA A 20 -15.70 1.04 -18.07
C ALA A 20 -15.12 1.41 -19.45
N ASP A 21 -14.43 2.54 -19.53
CA ASP A 21 -13.78 3.01 -20.76
C ASP A 21 -12.70 2.01 -21.23
N SER A 22 -11.91 1.46 -20.30
CA SER A 22 -10.83 0.50 -20.62
C SER A 22 -11.34 -0.89 -21.01
N THR A 23 -12.52 -1.29 -20.53
CA THR A 23 -13.08 -2.63 -20.75
C THR A 23 -14.17 -2.66 -21.82
N GLY A 24 -14.70 -1.50 -22.23
CA GLY A 24 -15.86 -1.40 -23.10
C GLY A 24 -17.18 -1.84 -22.44
N LEU A 25 -17.18 -2.09 -21.14
CA LEU A 25 -18.36 -2.57 -20.42
C LEU A 25 -19.24 -1.42 -19.94
N PRO A 26 -20.56 -1.64 -19.79
CA PRO A 26 -21.44 -0.67 -19.15
C PRO A 26 -20.99 -0.35 -17.72
N ILE A 27 -20.99 0.93 -17.34
CA ILE A 27 -20.58 1.40 -16.02
C ILE A 27 -21.34 0.72 -14.86
N LYS A 28 -22.61 0.37 -15.08
CA LYS A 28 -23.43 -0.35 -14.10
C LYS A 28 -22.87 -1.75 -13.81
N THR A 29 -22.44 -2.46 -14.85
CA THR A 29 -21.80 -3.78 -14.75
C THR A 29 -20.47 -3.68 -14.02
N VAL A 30 -19.63 -2.71 -14.39
CA VAL A 30 -18.33 -2.48 -13.74
C VAL A 30 -18.50 -2.18 -12.24
N ARG A 31 -19.49 -1.36 -11.87
CA ARG A 31 -19.78 -1.07 -10.45
C ARG A 31 -20.22 -2.32 -9.68
N ALA A 32 -21.07 -3.16 -10.26
CA ALA A 32 -21.50 -4.41 -9.64
C ALA A 32 -20.31 -5.37 -9.44
N ASP A 33 -19.51 -5.58 -10.47
CA ASP A 33 -18.32 -6.44 -10.43
C ASP A 33 -17.29 -5.92 -9.40
N LEU A 34 -17.11 -4.59 -9.27
CA LEU A 34 -16.20 -4.00 -8.27
C LEU A 34 -16.67 -4.24 -6.83
N ILE A 35 -17.99 -4.16 -6.57
CA ILE A 35 -18.56 -4.47 -5.25
C ILE A 35 -18.38 -5.95 -4.93
N GLU A 36 -18.59 -6.84 -5.91
CA GLU A 36 -18.36 -8.27 -5.72
C GLU A 36 -16.87 -8.56 -5.43
N LEU A 37 -15.96 -7.92 -6.15
CA LEU A 37 -14.51 -8.04 -5.92
C LEU A 37 -14.08 -7.50 -4.55
N GLU A 38 -14.73 -6.44 -4.05
CA GLU A 38 -14.52 -5.92 -2.69
C GLU A 38 -14.94 -6.96 -1.64
N ALA A 39 -16.13 -7.56 -1.81
CA ALA A 39 -16.63 -8.61 -0.93
C ALA A 39 -15.74 -9.87 -0.94
N GLN A 40 -15.11 -10.18 -2.07
CA GLN A 40 -14.13 -11.28 -2.19
C GLN A 40 -12.73 -10.94 -1.67
N GLY A 41 -12.48 -9.71 -1.21
CA GLY A 41 -11.15 -9.28 -0.76
C GLY A 41 -10.11 -9.17 -1.90
N LYS A 42 -10.55 -9.00 -3.15
CA LYS A 42 -9.68 -8.88 -4.34
C LYS A 42 -9.50 -7.43 -4.79
N ALA A 43 -10.48 -6.58 -4.52
CA ALA A 43 -10.39 -5.14 -4.76
C ALA A 43 -10.54 -4.35 -3.45
N SER A 44 -9.85 -3.21 -3.38
CA SER A 44 -10.00 -2.26 -2.28
C SER A 44 -10.54 -0.95 -2.82
N ARG A 45 -11.45 -0.34 -2.06
CA ARG A 45 -12.05 0.95 -2.36
C ARG A 45 -11.55 2.03 -1.41
N GLU A 46 -11.27 3.20 -1.95
CA GLU A 46 -11.15 4.46 -1.20
C GLU A 46 -12.33 5.35 -1.61
N ARG A 47 -13.12 5.76 -0.62
CA ARG A 47 -14.29 6.60 -0.86
C ARG A 47 -13.82 8.03 -1.09
N GLY A 48 -14.17 8.58 -2.25
CA GLY A 48 -14.04 10.00 -2.51
C GLY A 48 -15.03 10.81 -1.65
N ALA A 49 -14.76 12.10 -1.49
CA ALA A 49 -15.72 13.04 -0.95
C ALA A 49 -17.01 13.09 -1.80
N VAL A 50 -18.09 13.61 -1.24
CA VAL A 50 -19.37 13.77 -1.95
C VAL A 50 -19.15 14.51 -3.27
N GLY A 51 -19.67 13.95 -4.37
CA GLY A 51 -19.49 14.49 -5.73
C GLY A 51 -18.20 14.05 -6.44
N THR A 52 -17.28 13.34 -5.77
CA THR A 52 -16.06 12.80 -6.39
C THR A 52 -16.15 11.29 -6.57
N SER A 53 -15.47 10.78 -7.61
CA SER A 53 -15.45 9.34 -7.89
C SER A 53 -14.61 8.57 -6.86
N HIS A 54 -15.09 7.40 -6.44
CA HIS A 54 -14.29 6.47 -5.65
C HIS A 54 -13.09 5.95 -6.44
N ARG A 55 -12.00 5.67 -5.72
CA ARG A 55 -10.81 5.03 -6.29
C ARG A 55 -10.78 3.56 -5.91
N TRP A 56 -10.32 2.76 -6.86
CA TRP A 56 -10.25 1.31 -6.75
C TRP A 56 -8.85 0.82 -7.09
N TRP A 57 -8.40 -0.19 -6.35
CA TRP A 57 -7.16 -0.92 -6.60
C TRP A 57 -7.41 -2.40 -6.45
N ARG A 58 -6.51 -3.23 -6.99
CA ARG A 58 -6.35 -4.58 -6.46
C ARG A 58 -5.80 -4.50 -5.05
N VAL A 59 -6.26 -5.37 -4.16
CA VAL A 59 -5.87 -5.33 -2.73
C VAL A 59 -4.36 -5.38 -2.55
N GLU A 60 -3.67 -6.24 -3.29
CA GLU A 60 -2.22 -6.41 -3.23
C GLU A 60 -1.42 -5.25 -3.82
N LYS A 61 -2.07 -4.36 -4.57
CA LYS A 61 -1.46 -3.18 -5.20
C LYS A 61 -1.87 -1.86 -4.58
N ARG A 62 -2.78 -1.86 -3.59
CA ARG A 62 -3.19 -0.64 -2.90
C ARG A 62 -1.98 0.00 -2.21
N PRO A 63 -1.72 1.30 -2.44
CA PRO A 63 -0.71 2.04 -1.73
C PRO A 63 -0.97 2.05 -0.22
N LEU A 64 0.07 1.81 0.57
CA LEU A 64 0.04 1.78 2.02
C LEU A 64 0.52 3.12 2.58
N ASP A 65 -0.09 3.55 3.68
CA ASP A 65 0.37 4.75 4.38
C ASP A 65 1.68 4.48 5.12
N GLY A 66 2.34 5.55 5.56
CA GLY A 66 3.67 5.45 6.15
C GLY A 66 3.68 4.67 7.44
N LEU A 67 2.69 4.91 8.30
CA LEU A 67 2.51 4.18 9.55
C LEU A 67 2.27 2.69 9.30
N ASP A 68 1.41 2.33 8.34
CA ASP A 68 1.14 0.93 7.99
C ASP A 68 2.41 0.22 7.55
N VAL A 69 3.20 0.88 6.70
CA VAL A 69 4.47 0.31 6.23
C VAL A 69 5.44 0.17 7.40
N LEU A 70 5.66 1.21 8.21
CA LEU A 70 6.57 1.16 9.35
C LEU A 70 6.19 0.07 10.36
N LEU A 71 4.90 -0.09 10.65
CA LEU A 71 4.40 -1.16 11.51
C LEU A 71 4.72 -2.54 10.93
N ILE A 72 4.46 -2.75 9.63
CA ILE A 72 4.80 -4.01 8.96
C ILE A 72 6.32 -4.25 9.00
N MET A 73 7.13 -3.21 8.78
CA MET A 73 8.59 -3.31 8.85
C MET A 73 9.06 -3.74 10.24
N ALA A 74 8.54 -3.09 11.29
CA ALA A 74 8.85 -3.40 12.68
C ALA A 74 8.47 -4.85 13.02
N LEU A 75 7.23 -5.25 12.74
CA LEU A 75 6.77 -6.61 12.97
C LEU A 75 7.58 -7.64 12.18
N ALA A 76 7.92 -7.36 10.92
CA ALA A 76 8.74 -8.25 10.11
C ALA A 76 10.16 -8.41 10.69
N ALA A 77 10.75 -7.33 11.21
CA ALA A 77 12.07 -7.37 11.83
C ALA A 77 12.07 -8.17 13.15
N GLU A 78 10.99 -8.09 13.94
CA GLU A 78 10.82 -8.87 15.16
C GLU A 78 10.56 -10.36 14.88
N ILE A 79 9.73 -10.68 13.86
CA ILE A 79 9.31 -12.05 13.56
C ILE A 79 10.37 -12.83 12.78
N HIS A 80 11.10 -12.18 11.86
CA HIS A 80 12.03 -12.86 10.97
C HIS A 80 13.49 -12.63 11.39
N PRO A 81 14.17 -13.61 12.02
CA PRO A 81 15.58 -13.45 12.42
C PRO A 81 16.55 -13.44 11.23
N SER A 82 16.12 -13.92 10.05
CA SER A 82 16.94 -13.94 8.84
C SER A 82 16.89 -12.61 8.10
N ALA A 83 18.07 -12.06 7.77
CA ALA A 83 18.21 -10.85 6.98
C ALA A 83 17.58 -10.99 5.57
N ASP A 84 17.71 -12.16 4.93
CA ASP A 84 17.19 -12.37 3.58
C ASP A 84 15.66 -12.43 3.58
N LYS A 85 15.06 -13.10 4.57
CA LYS A 85 13.60 -13.11 4.73
C LYS A 85 13.04 -11.75 5.08
N LEU A 86 13.73 -10.98 5.91
CA LEU A 86 13.34 -9.61 6.15
C LEU A 86 13.35 -8.79 4.85
N LYS A 87 14.41 -8.89 4.03
CA LYS A 87 14.51 -8.17 2.75
C LYS A 87 13.38 -8.54 1.78
N GLU A 88 13.03 -9.82 1.66
CA GLU A 88 11.91 -10.28 0.81
C GLU A 88 10.58 -9.60 1.21
N VAL A 89 10.27 -9.59 2.52
CA VAL A 89 9.04 -8.99 3.05
C VAL A 89 9.06 -7.47 2.83
N LEU A 90 10.17 -6.82 3.15
CA LEU A 90 10.34 -5.37 2.98
C LEU A 90 10.20 -4.94 1.51
N ALA A 91 10.72 -5.72 0.56
CA ALA A 91 10.60 -5.41 -0.86
C ALA A 91 9.14 -5.39 -1.32
N SER A 92 8.33 -6.35 -0.87
CA SER A 92 6.89 -6.42 -1.19
C SER A 92 6.13 -5.18 -0.68
N VAL A 93 6.43 -4.76 0.56
CA VAL A 93 5.73 -3.66 1.23
C VAL A 93 6.23 -2.30 0.74
N GLY A 94 7.54 -2.14 0.54
CA GLY A 94 8.15 -0.88 0.09
C GLY A 94 7.69 -0.43 -1.29
N MET A 95 7.41 -1.37 -2.20
CA MET A 95 6.81 -1.05 -3.51
C MET A 95 5.43 -0.37 -3.38
N ARG A 96 4.73 -0.60 -2.27
CA ARG A 96 3.39 -0.04 -2.00
C ARG A 96 3.44 1.22 -1.14
N ALA A 97 4.59 1.60 -0.58
CA ALA A 97 4.68 2.77 0.28
C ALA A 97 4.28 4.05 -0.47
N LYS A 98 3.38 4.86 0.11
CA LYS A 98 3.05 6.19 -0.43
C LYS A 98 4.23 7.16 -0.30
N HIS A 99 4.89 7.15 0.85
CA HIS A 99 5.95 8.11 1.20
C HIS A 99 7.31 7.73 0.61
N SER A 100 8.00 8.71 0.02
CA SER A 100 9.31 8.51 -0.61
C SER A 100 10.43 8.22 0.40
N GLY A 101 10.34 8.76 1.63
CA GLY A 101 11.28 8.46 2.72
C GLY A 101 11.31 6.97 3.06
N ILE A 102 10.14 6.35 3.18
CA ILE A 102 10.01 4.91 3.46
C ILE A 102 10.55 4.05 2.31
N LYS A 103 10.34 4.46 1.05
CA LYS A 103 10.96 3.78 -0.09
C LYS A 103 12.49 3.78 0.00
N LYS A 104 13.08 4.89 0.46
CA LYS A 104 14.53 4.97 0.70
C LYS A 104 14.98 4.04 1.83
N ILE A 105 14.25 4.00 2.95
CA ILE A 105 14.56 3.09 4.07
C ILE A 105 14.53 1.63 3.61
N VAL A 106 13.50 1.23 2.85
CA VAL A 106 13.42 -0.13 2.28
C VAL A 106 14.58 -0.40 1.32
N ALA A 107 14.96 0.56 0.48
CA ALA A 107 16.12 0.42 -0.41
C ALA A 107 17.43 0.26 0.37
N MET A 108 17.63 1.00 1.47
CA MET A 108 18.77 0.83 2.36
C MET A 108 18.79 -0.56 3.00
N CYS A 109 17.63 -1.08 3.44
CA CYS A 109 17.52 -2.43 3.97
C CYS A 109 17.92 -3.49 2.93
N ALA A 110 17.53 -3.33 1.67
CA ALA A 110 17.87 -4.26 0.60
C ALA A 110 19.40 -4.38 0.38
N LEU A 111 20.10 -3.24 0.45
CA LEU A 111 21.55 -3.16 0.20
C LEU A 111 22.41 -3.50 1.43
N SER A 112 21.82 -3.47 2.63
CA SER A 112 22.56 -3.66 3.89
C SER A 112 22.78 -5.13 4.24
N LYS A 113 23.87 -5.40 4.98
CA LYS A 113 24.08 -6.69 5.66
C LYS A 113 23.34 -6.79 6.99
N GLN A 114 22.80 -5.67 7.49
CA GLN A 114 22.11 -5.56 8.79
C GLN A 114 20.76 -4.82 8.64
N PRO A 115 19.80 -5.37 7.87
CA PRO A 115 18.51 -4.72 7.65
C PRO A 115 17.72 -4.49 8.95
N HIS A 116 17.84 -5.37 9.94
CA HIS A 116 17.18 -5.21 11.25
C HIS A 116 17.60 -3.96 12.03
N VAL A 117 18.84 -3.50 11.86
CA VAL A 117 19.32 -2.29 12.53
C VAL A 117 18.66 -1.07 11.89
N ILE A 118 18.62 -1.02 10.56
CA ILE A 118 18.01 0.07 9.80
C ILE A 118 16.51 0.20 10.12
N VAL A 119 15.80 -0.93 10.19
CA VAL A 119 14.38 -0.92 10.57
C VAL A 119 14.20 -0.35 11.98
N ARG A 120 14.99 -0.79 12.97
CA ARG A 120 14.89 -0.28 14.35
C ARG A 120 15.17 1.21 14.44
N THR A 121 16.21 1.70 13.77
CA THR A 121 16.54 3.12 13.72
C THR A 121 15.39 3.93 13.11
N ALA A 122 14.84 3.48 11.98
CA ALA A 122 13.74 4.18 11.32
C ALA A 122 12.47 4.27 12.18
N VAL A 123 12.17 3.23 12.97
CA VAL A 123 11.03 3.24 13.90
C VAL A 123 11.27 4.22 15.05
N GLN A 124 12.48 4.25 15.61
CA GLN A 124 12.85 5.17 16.69
C GLN A 124 12.78 6.64 16.27
N GLU A 125 13.28 6.95 15.06
CA GLU A 125 13.25 8.31 14.51
C GLU A 125 11.82 8.79 14.23
N TYR A 126 10.96 7.90 13.71
CA TYR A 126 9.56 8.24 13.46
C TYR A 126 8.77 8.52 14.75
N ASP A 127 9.01 7.72 15.80
CA ASP A 127 8.37 7.94 17.11
C ASP A 127 8.80 9.28 17.72
N ALA A 128 10.07 9.64 17.58
CA ALA A 128 10.61 10.93 18.02
C ALA A 128 9.97 12.12 17.27
N GLU A 129 9.87 12.07 15.94
CA GLU A 129 9.23 13.13 15.14
C GLU A 129 7.74 13.29 15.48
N MET A 130 7.02 12.19 15.71
CA MET A 130 5.60 12.23 16.10
C MET A 130 5.40 12.85 17.49
N LEU A 131 6.26 12.48 18.46
CA LEU A 131 6.25 13.04 19.81
C LEU A 131 6.57 14.53 19.82
N GLU A 132 7.50 14.99 18.98
CA GLU A 132 7.81 16.42 18.84
C GLU A 132 6.65 17.20 18.21
N ALA A 133 6.02 16.66 17.17
CA ALA A 133 4.85 17.28 16.54
C ALA A 133 3.66 17.40 17.51
N LEU A 134 3.44 16.40 18.36
CA LEU A 134 2.43 16.41 19.41
C LEU A 134 2.72 17.41 20.55
N ARG A 135 4.00 17.70 20.82
CA ARG A 135 4.40 18.69 21.83
C ARG A 135 4.35 20.13 21.31
N ALA A 136 4.41 20.31 19.99
CA ALA A 136 4.36 21.61 19.33
C ALA A 136 2.94 22.07 18.96
N ALA A 137 1.93 21.20 19.09
CA ALA A 137 0.51 21.46 18.86
C ALA A 137 -0.24 21.78 20.15
#